data_AF-A0AAJ6JMN7-F1
#
_entry.id   AF-A0AAJ6JMN7-F1
#
_cell.length_a   1.000
_cell.length_b   1.000
_cell.length_c   1.000
_cell.angle_alpha   90.00
_cell.angle_beta   90.00
_cell.angle_gamma   90.00
#
_symmetry.space_group_name_H-M   'P 1'
#
loop_
_entity.id
_entity.type
_entity.pdbx_description
1 polymer ?
#
loop_
_entity_poly.entity_id
_entity_poly.type
_entity_poly.pdbx_seq_one_letter_code
_entity_poly.pdbx_strand_id
1 'polypeptide(L)'
;MTGEIYMVEFTAESILRCDVEALTTPPPTIPLTPIPELTGLIGWWDASIFDSMTLAVNGTDNAILSIADQSGHGNNLGDPGSGTPSYSATGFNGSHPAMVFSGNGQQALRKASFVFGGGSTLTVFAAASFETGFFMDQSGRLISYTATGQSHDDQNVGSFALARDAQTSNALFVRNSLQTPSTSVGYGTPRRVIATVKADGTMTIYVDGVASATVTSAGTFAATGDLVVGGSRDASIFGHYFHGAIAEIGIATGYHDAATVALLDSYLKSKWGM
;
A
#
# COMPACT_ATOMS: atom_id res chain seq x y z
N MET A 1 -20.96 -29.66 -58.68
CA MET A 1 -20.88 -28.35 -58.00
C MET A 1 -19.82 -28.50 -56.93
N THR A 2 -18.61 -28.04 -57.20
CA THR A 2 -17.47 -28.09 -56.27
C THR A 2 -17.46 -26.79 -55.48
N GLY A 3 -17.76 -26.87 -54.19
CA GLY A 3 -17.72 -25.71 -53.28
C GLY A 3 -16.29 -25.46 -52.83
N GLU A 4 -15.78 -24.26 -53.08
CA GLU A 4 -14.52 -23.79 -52.52
C GLU A 4 -14.71 -23.44 -51.04
N ILE A 5 -13.80 -23.93 -50.19
CA ILE A 5 -13.72 -23.57 -48.78
C ILE A 5 -12.69 -22.44 -48.67
N TYR A 6 -13.15 -21.25 -48.28
CA TYR A 6 -12.28 -20.12 -47.96
C TYR A 6 -11.89 -20.20 -46.48
N MET A 7 -10.60 -20.40 -46.20
CA MET A 7 -10.07 -20.18 -44.85
C MET A 7 -9.85 -18.68 -44.67
N VAL A 8 -10.51 -18.10 -43.68
CA VAL A 8 -10.26 -16.73 -43.21
C VAL A 8 -9.30 -16.84 -42.02
N GLU A 9 -8.08 -16.39 -42.22
CA GLU A 9 -7.07 -16.28 -41.16
C GLU A 9 -7.30 -14.96 -40.42
N PHE A 10 -7.66 -15.03 -39.14
CA PHE A 10 -7.77 -13.86 -38.28
C PHE A 10 -6.46 -13.67 -37.52
N THR A 11 -5.64 -12.73 -37.96
CA THR A 11 -4.56 -12.19 -37.12
C THR A 11 -5.19 -11.33 -36.03
N ALA A 12 -5.07 -11.76 -34.78
CA ALA A 12 -5.41 -10.93 -33.62
C ALA A 12 -4.41 -9.77 -33.54
N GLU A 13 -4.77 -8.62 -34.10
CA GLU A 13 -4.11 -7.36 -33.75
C GLU A 13 -4.57 -6.96 -32.35
N SER A 14 -3.61 -6.73 -31.45
CA SER A 14 -3.85 -6.20 -30.12
C SER A 14 -4.42 -4.78 -30.23
N ILE A 15 -5.75 -4.66 -30.19
CA ILE A 15 -6.47 -3.38 -30.07
C ILE A 15 -6.42 -2.96 -28.60
N LEU A 16 -5.38 -2.22 -28.24
CA LEU A 16 -5.43 -1.25 -27.14
C LEU A 16 -4.45 -0.12 -27.43
N ARG A 17 -4.70 0.61 -28.52
CA ARG A 17 -4.32 2.02 -28.62
C ARG A 17 -5.56 2.82 -28.29
N CYS A 18 -5.56 3.47 -27.12
CA CYS A 18 -6.40 4.65 -26.93
C CYS A 18 -6.07 5.62 -28.06
N ASP A 19 -7.06 5.96 -28.88
CA ASP A 19 -6.97 7.07 -29.82
C ASP A 19 -6.76 8.36 -29.02
N VAL A 20 -5.52 8.85 -29.04
CA VAL A 20 -5.12 10.16 -28.52
C VAL A 20 -5.33 11.20 -29.62
N GLU A 21 -6.57 11.33 -30.10
CA GLU A 21 -6.94 12.37 -31.05
C GLU A 21 -8.25 13.04 -30.59
N ALA A 22 -8.17 13.90 -29.56
CA ALA A 22 -9.06 15.07 -29.35
C ALA A 22 -8.87 15.82 -28.00
N LEU A 23 -7.67 15.83 -27.40
CA LEU A 23 -7.37 16.74 -26.29
C LEU A 23 -6.17 17.60 -26.66
N THR A 24 -6.44 18.85 -27.05
CA THR A 24 -5.43 19.87 -27.38
C THR A 24 -4.63 20.35 -26.17
N THR A 25 -4.97 19.87 -24.97
CA THR A 25 -4.12 19.94 -23.80
C THR A 25 -3.46 18.57 -23.64
N PRO A 26 -2.11 18.48 -23.55
CA PRO A 26 -1.48 17.22 -23.15
C PRO A 26 -2.17 16.76 -21.86
N PRO A 27 -2.52 15.47 -21.73
CA PRO A 27 -3.05 14.97 -20.48
C PRO A 27 -2.08 15.40 -19.37
N PRO A 28 -2.59 15.88 -18.22
CA PRO A 28 -1.72 16.28 -17.13
C PRO A 28 -0.75 15.13 -16.87
N THR A 29 0.54 15.42 -16.97
CA THR A 29 1.58 14.43 -16.70
C THR A 29 1.41 14.02 -15.25
N ILE A 30 0.89 12.83 -15.02
CA ILE A 30 0.75 12.26 -13.69
C ILE A 30 2.17 12.21 -13.10
N PRO A 31 2.43 12.90 -11.98
CA PRO A 31 3.75 12.89 -11.38
C PRO A 31 4.09 11.46 -10.94
N LEU A 32 5.10 10.87 -11.58
CA LEU A 32 5.49 9.50 -11.32
C LEU A 32 6.16 9.36 -9.95
N THR A 33 6.81 10.40 -9.43
CA THR A 33 7.47 10.38 -8.12
C THR A 33 6.63 11.09 -7.05
N PRO A 34 6.74 10.69 -5.77
CA PRO A 34 6.17 11.46 -4.65
C PRO A 34 6.73 12.89 -4.60
N ILE A 35 6.07 13.75 -3.80
CA ILE A 35 6.43 15.17 -3.68
C ILE A 35 7.91 15.35 -3.25
N PRO A 36 8.64 16.35 -3.79
CA PRO A 36 10.04 16.60 -3.42
C PRO A 36 10.28 16.82 -1.92
N GLU A 37 9.27 17.33 -1.21
CA GLU A 37 9.29 17.59 0.22
C GLU A 37 9.25 16.31 1.08
N LEU A 38 8.96 15.14 0.48
CA LEU A 38 8.96 13.86 1.15
C LEU A 38 10.40 13.33 1.31
N THR A 39 11.10 13.85 2.32
CA THR A 39 12.48 13.48 2.62
C THR A 39 12.57 12.15 3.38
N GLY A 40 13.68 11.42 3.20
CA GLY A 40 13.93 10.16 3.91
C GLY A 40 13.03 9.00 3.48
N LEU A 41 12.50 9.03 2.25
CA LEU A 41 11.77 7.92 1.65
C LEU A 41 12.68 6.69 1.53
N ILE A 42 12.31 5.60 2.21
CA ILE A 42 13.09 4.35 2.27
C ILE A 42 12.35 3.14 1.69
N GLY A 43 11.11 3.32 1.28
CA GLY A 43 10.33 2.32 0.57
C GLY A 43 9.17 2.96 -0.14
N TRP A 44 8.98 2.61 -1.41
CA TRP A 44 7.86 3.11 -2.21
C TRP A 44 7.49 2.09 -3.27
N TRP A 45 6.22 1.69 -3.27
CA TRP A 45 5.67 0.68 -4.17
C TRP A 45 4.40 1.22 -4.81
N ASP A 46 4.38 1.22 -6.13
CA ASP A 46 3.37 1.88 -6.95
C ASP A 46 2.84 0.93 -8.00
N ALA A 47 1.54 0.63 -7.94
CA ALA A 47 0.91 -0.31 -8.84
C ALA A 47 0.81 0.17 -10.28
N SER A 48 0.95 1.47 -10.53
CA SER A 48 0.95 2.04 -11.89
C SER A 48 2.24 1.76 -12.66
N ILE A 49 3.33 1.40 -11.95
CA ILE A 49 4.61 1.02 -12.56
C ILE A 49 4.60 -0.49 -12.78
N PHE A 50 3.85 -0.94 -13.78
CA PHE A 50 3.68 -2.38 -14.07
C PHE A 50 5.02 -3.12 -14.22
N ASP A 51 6.00 -2.48 -14.87
CA ASP A 51 7.35 -3.05 -15.09
C ASP A 51 8.15 -3.27 -13.79
N SER A 52 7.68 -2.73 -12.65
CA SER A 52 8.27 -3.00 -11.34
C SER A 52 7.84 -4.34 -10.76
N MET A 53 6.81 -4.99 -11.31
CA MET A 53 6.24 -6.22 -10.78
C MET A 53 6.80 -7.45 -11.48
N THR A 54 6.97 -8.52 -10.70
CA THR A 54 7.12 -9.87 -11.23
C THR A 54 5.84 -10.63 -10.93
N LEU A 55 5.16 -11.10 -11.98
CA LEU A 55 3.94 -11.88 -11.86
C LEU A 55 4.21 -13.37 -12.02
N ALA A 56 3.38 -14.21 -11.39
CA ALA A 56 3.43 -15.66 -11.61
C ALA A 56 3.06 -15.99 -13.07
N VAL A 57 3.84 -16.88 -13.69
CA VAL A 57 3.70 -17.23 -15.12
C VAL A 57 2.62 -18.31 -15.34
N ASN A 58 2.05 -18.87 -14.28
CA ASN A 58 1.17 -20.04 -14.36
C ASN A 58 -0.31 -19.67 -14.14
N GLY A 59 -0.99 -19.24 -15.21
CA GLY A 59 -2.46 -19.13 -15.26
C GLY A 59 -3.01 -17.70 -15.30
N THR A 60 -4.34 -17.61 -15.27
CA THR A 60 -5.16 -16.36 -15.32
C THR A 60 -5.01 -15.45 -14.10
N ASP A 61 -4.28 -15.90 -13.09
CA ASP A 61 -4.17 -15.22 -11.82
C ASP A 61 -2.93 -14.34 -11.90
N ASN A 62 -3.12 -13.02 -12.07
CA ASN A 62 -2.07 -12.00 -12.10
C ASN A 62 -1.36 -11.86 -10.73
N ALA A 63 -1.02 -12.96 -10.08
CA ALA A 63 -0.41 -13.01 -8.75
C ALA A 63 0.95 -12.30 -8.74
N ILE A 64 1.13 -11.36 -7.82
CA ILE A 64 2.34 -10.54 -7.69
C ILE A 64 3.34 -11.29 -6.83
N LEU A 65 4.38 -11.86 -7.44
CA LEU A 65 5.46 -12.55 -6.73
C LEU A 65 6.46 -11.59 -6.10
N SER A 66 6.68 -10.43 -6.73
CA SER A 66 7.47 -9.34 -6.16
C SER A 66 7.12 -8.00 -6.79
N ILE A 67 7.42 -6.92 -6.05
CA ILE A 67 7.34 -5.55 -6.54
C ILE A 67 8.63 -4.80 -6.17
N ALA A 68 9.23 -4.15 -7.16
CA ALA A 68 10.46 -3.40 -6.99
C ALA A 68 10.21 -2.09 -6.23
N ASP A 69 11.11 -1.79 -5.30
CA ASP A 69 11.12 -0.54 -4.56
C ASP A 69 11.59 0.62 -5.45
N GLN A 70 10.78 1.68 -5.49
CA GLN A 70 10.99 2.86 -6.31
C GLN A 70 11.73 3.99 -5.56
N SER A 71 12.01 3.81 -4.25
CA SER A 71 12.72 4.79 -3.43
C SER A 71 14.24 4.82 -3.67
N GLY A 72 14.77 3.85 -4.41
CA GLY A 72 16.21 3.69 -4.66
C GLY A 72 16.99 2.94 -3.56
N HIS A 73 16.31 2.41 -2.53
CA HIS A 73 16.94 1.69 -1.42
C HIS A 73 16.97 0.16 -1.61
N GLY A 74 16.35 -0.36 -2.66
CA GLY A 74 16.35 -1.80 -2.96
C GLY A 74 15.51 -2.63 -1.99
N ASN A 75 14.52 -2.01 -1.36
CA ASN A 75 13.59 -2.67 -0.45
C ASN A 75 12.46 -3.39 -1.18
N ASN A 76 12.77 -4.16 -2.23
CA ASN A 76 11.78 -4.91 -2.99
C ASN A 76 10.96 -5.82 -2.07
N LEU A 77 9.63 -5.81 -2.23
CA LEU A 77 8.76 -6.75 -1.52
C LEU A 77 8.61 -8.02 -2.35
N GLY A 78 8.54 -9.18 -1.69
CA GLY A 78 8.37 -10.47 -2.35
C GLY A 78 7.36 -11.36 -1.63
N ASP A 79 6.99 -12.45 -2.29
CA ASP A 79 6.11 -13.49 -1.76
C ASP A 79 6.67 -14.09 -0.45
N PRO A 80 5.92 -14.01 0.67
CA PRO A 80 6.31 -14.64 1.93
C PRO A 80 6.06 -16.16 1.97
N GLY A 81 5.43 -16.74 0.94
CA GLY A 81 5.04 -18.16 0.86
C GLY A 81 3.63 -18.47 1.41
N SER A 82 2.85 -17.45 1.77
CA SER A 82 1.49 -17.59 2.34
C SER A 82 0.36 -17.17 1.39
N GLY A 83 0.68 -16.89 0.12
CA GLY A 83 -0.24 -16.33 -0.86
C GLY A 83 0.07 -14.86 -1.13
N THR A 84 -0.16 -14.45 -2.37
CA THR A 84 0.21 -13.11 -2.86
C THR A 84 -1.02 -12.36 -3.34
N PRO A 85 -1.03 -11.01 -3.25
CA PRO A 85 -2.04 -10.22 -3.93
C PRO A 85 -1.98 -10.43 -5.45
N SER A 86 -3.06 -10.07 -6.13
CA SER A 86 -3.11 -10.05 -7.60
C SER A 86 -2.97 -8.63 -8.13
N TYR A 87 -2.42 -8.47 -9.31
CA TYR A 87 -2.43 -7.22 -10.04
C TYR A 87 -3.75 -7.07 -10.81
N SER A 88 -4.34 -5.88 -10.75
CA SER A 88 -5.45 -5.48 -11.60
C SER A 88 -5.21 -4.08 -12.15
N ALA A 89 -5.23 -3.93 -13.47
CA ALA A 89 -5.05 -2.64 -14.15
C ALA A 89 -6.19 -1.64 -13.87
N THR A 90 -7.34 -2.12 -13.36
CA THR A 90 -8.51 -1.32 -13.02
C THR A 90 -9.00 -1.58 -11.59
N GLY A 91 -8.17 -2.20 -10.75
CA GLY A 91 -8.52 -2.62 -9.40
C GLY A 91 -8.78 -1.46 -8.42
N PHE A 92 -8.31 -0.26 -8.75
CA PHE A 92 -8.47 0.93 -7.91
C PHE A 92 -9.41 1.94 -8.57
N ASN A 93 -10.49 2.30 -7.87
CA ASN A 93 -11.54 3.20 -8.36
C ASN A 93 -12.16 2.81 -9.72
N GLY A 94 -12.02 1.54 -10.14
CA GLY A 94 -12.50 1.03 -11.43
C GLY A 94 -11.70 1.47 -12.66
N SER A 95 -10.70 2.34 -12.51
CA SER A 95 -9.96 2.94 -13.63
C SER A 95 -8.45 3.01 -13.44
N HIS A 96 -7.92 2.60 -12.28
CA HIS A 96 -6.51 2.68 -11.96
C HIS A 96 -5.92 1.33 -11.54
N PRO A 97 -4.61 1.10 -11.81
CA PRO A 97 -3.91 -0.10 -11.36
C PRO A 97 -3.87 -0.27 -9.85
N ALA A 98 -3.91 -1.50 -9.37
CA ALA A 98 -3.81 -1.82 -7.95
C ALA A 98 -3.20 -3.21 -7.69
N MET A 99 -2.61 -3.33 -6.51
CA MET A 99 -2.40 -4.60 -5.80
C MET A 99 -3.71 -4.95 -5.10
N VAL A 100 -4.40 -5.98 -5.58
CA VAL A 100 -5.70 -6.43 -5.07
C VAL A 100 -5.48 -7.59 -4.11
N PHE A 101 -5.87 -7.35 -2.86
CA PHE A 101 -5.89 -8.30 -1.77
C PHE A 101 -7.32 -8.82 -1.63
N SER A 102 -7.72 -9.69 -2.55
CA SER A 102 -9.09 -10.22 -2.65
C SER A 102 -9.25 -11.53 -1.87
N GLY A 103 -10.04 -11.50 -0.81
CA GLY A 103 -10.76 -12.65 -0.26
C GLY A 103 -9.94 -13.74 0.43
N ASN A 104 -10.49 -14.28 1.53
CA ASN A 104 -10.23 -15.53 2.30
C ASN A 104 -8.79 -16.03 2.55
N GLY A 105 -7.78 -15.45 1.91
CA GLY A 105 -6.43 -15.95 1.81
C GLY A 105 -5.45 -15.08 2.58
N GLN A 106 -4.35 -15.71 2.94
CA GLN A 106 -3.25 -15.14 3.70
C GLN A 106 -2.32 -14.28 2.82
N GLN A 107 -2.91 -13.33 2.07
CA GLN A 107 -2.20 -12.57 1.04
C GLN A 107 -1.34 -11.46 1.62
N ALA A 108 -0.05 -11.48 1.32
CA ALA A 108 0.87 -10.43 1.75
C ALA A 108 2.08 -10.33 0.82
N LEU A 109 2.78 -9.21 0.90
CA LEU A 109 4.12 -9.03 0.33
C LEU A 109 5.07 -8.63 1.45
N ARG A 110 6.28 -9.19 1.47
CA ARG A 110 7.22 -9.05 2.58
C ARG A 110 8.61 -8.65 2.11
N LYS A 111 9.25 -7.77 2.88
CA LYS A 111 10.70 -7.56 2.88
C LYS A 111 11.25 -8.01 4.23
N ALA A 112 11.88 -9.19 4.25
CA ALA A 112 12.63 -9.63 5.42
C ALA A 112 13.87 -8.76 5.63
N SER A 113 14.22 -8.50 6.88
CA SER A 113 15.39 -7.67 7.23
C SER A 113 15.38 -6.29 6.55
N PHE A 114 14.20 -5.67 6.47
CA PHE A 114 14.01 -4.29 6.06
C PHE A 114 14.88 -3.36 6.91
N VAL A 115 15.68 -2.52 6.26
CA VAL A 115 16.57 -1.56 6.91
C VAL A 115 15.82 -0.24 7.08
N PHE A 116 15.24 -0.04 8.27
CA PHE A 116 14.56 1.21 8.61
C PHE A 116 15.57 2.31 8.99
N GLY A 117 16.75 1.94 9.51
CA GLY A 117 17.79 2.90 9.93
C GLY A 117 17.61 3.49 11.33
N GLY A 118 16.50 3.18 12.01
CA GLY A 118 16.19 3.63 13.36
C GLY A 118 15.60 5.03 13.41
N GLY A 119 15.67 5.70 14.56
CA GLY A 119 15.14 7.05 14.76
C GLY A 119 13.77 7.08 15.47
N SER A 120 13.24 8.28 15.70
CA SER A 120 11.97 8.50 16.42
C SER A 120 10.89 9.15 15.56
N THR A 121 11.14 9.28 14.27
CA THR A 121 10.21 9.89 13.31
C THR A 121 9.79 8.89 12.25
N LEU A 122 8.62 9.12 11.66
CA LEU A 122 8.08 8.27 10.60
C LEU A 122 7.00 9.04 9.83
N THR A 123 6.89 8.76 8.55
CA THR A 123 5.71 9.04 7.72
C THR A 123 5.41 7.81 6.87
N VAL A 124 4.18 7.31 6.94
CA VAL A 124 3.68 6.23 6.09
C VAL A 124 2.49 6.77 5.32
N PHE A 125 2.36 6.44 4.04
CA PHE A 125 1.25 6.90 3.23
C PHE A 125 0.75 5.79 2.30
N ALA A 126 -0.52 5.85 1.94
CA ALA A 126 -1.12 4.95 0.98
C ALA A 126 -2.32 5.57 0.25
N ALA A 127 -2.52 5.15 -1.00
CA ALA A 127 -3.79 5.21 -1.71
C ALA A 127 -4.38 3.80 -1.73
N ALA A 128 -5.46 3.58 -0.98
CA ALA A 128 -6.03 2.25 -0.76
C ALA A 128 -7.58 2.27 -0.65
N SER A 129 -8.24 1.21 -1.09
CA SER A 129 -9.65 0.96 -0.81
C SER A 129 -9.74 -0.19 0.18
N PHE A 130 -10.63 -0.07 1.16
CA PHE A 130 -10.82 -1.07 2.21
C PHE A 130 -12.05 -1.91 1.88
N GLU A 131 -11.98 -3.22 2.11
CA GLU A 131 -13.12 -4.13 1.96
C GLU A 131 -13.48 -4.79 3.29
N THR A 132 -14.68 -5.36 3.34
CA THR A 132 -15.10 -6.17 4.48
C THR A 132 -14.28 -7.45 4.52
N GLY A 133 -13.28 -7.52 5.40
CA GLY A 133 -12.58 -8.76 5.71
C GLY A 133 -13.44 -9.78 6.47
N PHE A 134 -12.92 -11.00 6.62
CA PHE A 134 -13.55 -12.06 7.41
C PHE A 134 -13.40 -11.78 8.92
N PHE A 135 -14.21 -12.46 9.75
CA PHE A 135 -14.27 -12.26 11.21
C PHE A 135 -12.93 -12.51 11.95
N MET A 136 -11.93 -13.13 11.33
CA MET A 136 -10.59 -13.36 11.89
C MET A 136 -9.59 -12.23 11.54
N ASP A 137 -9.91 -11.38 10.57
CA ASP A 137 -9.05 -10.30 10.05
C ASP A 137 -9.39 -8.93 10.65
N GLN A 138 -9.89 -8.93 11.87
CA GLN A 138 -10.48 -7.73 12.47
C GLN A 138 -9.53 -6.53 12.31
N SER A 139 -8.23 -6.67 12.55
CA SER A 139 -7.28 -5.57 12.40
C SER A 139 -6.38 -5.62 11.16
N GLY A 140 -6.95 -5.92 9.98
CA GLY A 140 -6.24 -6.02 8.69
C GLY A 140 -5.16 -4.94 8.49
N ARG A 141 -3.90 -5.35 8.32
CA ARG A 141 -2.75 -4.45 8.20
C ARG A 141 -2.54 -4.03 6.75
N LEU A 142 -2.70 -2.74 6.47
CA LEU A 142 -2.29 -2.18 5.18
C LEU A 142 -0.77 -2.33 5.02
N ILE A 143 -0.04 -1.95 6.07
CA ILE A 143 1.40 -2.14 6.21
C ILE A 143 1.75 -2.34 7.68
N SER A 144 2.67 -3.26 7.94
CA SER A 144 3.23 -3.54 9.25
C SER A 144 4.75 -3.59 9.20
N TYR A 145 5.38 -3.16 10.28
CA TYR A 145 6.81 -3.31 10.51
C TYR A 145 7.03 -3.96 11.86
N THR A 146 7.63 -5.14 11.87
CA THR A 146 7.95 -5.89 13.09
C THR A 146 9.46 -5.86 13.33
N ALA A 147 9.88 -5.14 14.36
CA ALA A 147 11.27 -5.05 14.76
C ALA A 147 11.93 -6.42 14.96
N THR A 148 13.22 -6.53 14.63
CA THR A 148 13.98 -7.77 14.80
C THR A 148 13.90 -8.29 16.24
N GLY A 149 13.56 -9.57 16.39
CA GLY A 149 13.41 -10.22 17.70
C GLY A 149 12.08 -9.95 18.41
N GLN A 150 11.16 -9.21 17.80
CA GLN A 150 9.82 -8.97 18.33
C GLN A 150 8.78 -9.93 17.74
N SER A 151 7.74 -10.22 18.54
CA SER A 151 6.62 -11.05 18.11
C SER A 151 5.44 -10.28 17.57
N HIS A 152 5.34 -8.98 17.79
CA HIS A 152 4.18 -8.18 17.38
C HIS A 152 4.60 -6.88 16.69
N ASP A 153 3.81 -6.44 15.72
CA ASP A 153 3.97 -5.18 14.99
C ASP A 153 3.41 -3.97 15.75
N ASP A 154 2.58 -4.20 16.77
CA ASP A 154 1.85 -3.16 17.48
C ASP A 154 2.25 -3.02 18.95
N GLN A 155 2.81 -4.03 19.61
CA GLN A 155 3.05 -4.03 21.07
C GLN A 155 4.44 -3.56 21.53
N ASN A 156 5.24 -2.94 20.66
CA ASN A 156 6.55 -2.40 21.06
C ASN A 156 6.89 -1.10 20.35
N VAL A 157 7.80 -0.31 20.95
CA VAL A 157 8.24 1.00 20.42
C VAL A 157 9.03 0.92 19.12
N GLY A 158 9.62 -0.25 18.85
CA GLY A 158 10.46 -0.51 17.68
C GLY A 158 9.67 -0.80 16.41
N SER A 159 8.40 -1.20 16.55
CA SER A 159 7.47 -1.62 15.50
C SER A 159 6.39 -0.58 15.21
N PHE A 160 5.61 -0.77 14.14
CA PHE A 160 4.34 -0.09 13.94
C PHE A 160 3.41 -0.87 13.02
N ALA A 161 2.13 -0.50 13.02
CA ALA A 161 1.17 -0.95 12.02
C ALA A 161 0.23 0.19 11.60
N LEU A 162 -0.02 0.32 10.30
CA LEU A 162 -1.15 1.07 9.75
C LEU A 162 -2.23 0.04 9.37
N ALA A 163 -3.37 0.10 10.03
CA ALA A 163 -4.34 -0.99 10.01
C ALA A 163 -5.79 -0.48 9.92
N ARG A 164 -6.69 -1.39 9.54
CA ARG A 164 -8.12 -1.25 9.78
C ARG A 164 -8.42 -1.49 11.27
N ASP A 165 -9.41 -0.80 11.80
CA ASP A 165 -9.98 -1.07 13.12
C ASP A 165 -10.90 -2.30 13.09
N ALA A 166 -10.79 -3.14 14.13
CA ALA A 166 -11.42 -4.45 14.32
C ALA A 166 -12.94 -4.51 14.08
N GLN A 167 -13.61 -3.42 14.40
CA GLN A 167 -15.07 -3.40 14.57
C GLN A 167 -15.76 -2.41 13.63
N THR A 168 -14.99 -1.68 12.83
CA THR A 168 -15.49 -0.54 12.08
C THR A 168 -14.80 -0.44 10.72
N SER A 169 -15.40 0.31 9.79
CA SER A 169 -14.75 0.72 8.55
C SER A 169 -13.84 1.93 8.80
N ASN A 170 -12.94 1.82 9.78
CA ASN A 170 -12.01 2.88 10.16
C ASN A 170 -10.56 2.44 9.97
N ALA A 171 -9.68 3.42 9.72
CA ALA A 171 -8.23 3.23 9.74
C ALA A 171 -7.64 3.81 11.05
N LEU A 172 -6.57 3.20 11.51
CA LEU A 172 -5.81 3.62 12.68
C LEU A 172 -4.31 3.32 12.51
N PHE A 173 -3.49 4.01 13.28
CA PHE A 173 -2.07 3.75 13.39
C PHE A 173 -1.76 3.25 14.80
N VAL A 174 -1.05 2.12 14.92
CA VAL A 174 -0.71 1.49 16.20
C VAL A 174 0.79 1.40 16.38
N ARG A 175 1.24 1.70 17.60
CA ARG A 175 2.63 1.54 18.03
C ARG A 175 2.70 1.47 19.56
N ASN A 176 3.43 0.49 20.08
CA ASN A 176 3.61 0.28 21.52
C ASN A 176 2.29 0.15 22.31
N SER A 177 1.34 -0.62 21.77
CA SER A 177 -0.02 -0.85 22.29
C SER A 177 -0.86 0.42 22.41
N LEU A 178 -0.42 1.51 21.78
CA LEU A 178 -1.15 2.77 21.68
C LEU A 178 -1.63 2.94 20.25
N GLN A 179 -2.89 3.33 20.08
CA GLN A 179 -3.51 3.54 18.78
C GLN A 179 -4.01 4.98 18.65
N THR A 180 -3.88 5.57 17.47
CA THR A 180 -4.59 6.81 17.16
C THR A 180 -6.11 6.57 17.21
N PRO A 181 -6.92 7.58 17.54
CA PRO A 181 -8.36 7.53 17.31
C PRO A 181 -8.65 7.09 15.88
N SER A 182 -9.51 6.09 15.73
CA SER A 182 -9.84 5.50 14.45
C SER A 182 -10.62 6.50 13.59
N THR A 183 -10.26 6.64 12.32
CA THR A 183 -10.92 7.57 11.38
C THR A 183 -11.63 6.79 10.28
N SER A 184 -12.87 7.16 9.99
CA SER A 184 -13.69 6.43 9.00
C SER A 184 -13.09 6.46 7.60
N VAL A 185 -12.95 5.27 7.01
CA VAL A 185 -12.53 5.03 5.62
C VAL A 185 -13.68 4.46 4.78
N GLY A 186 -14.75 3.94 5.39
CA GLY A 186 -15.81 3.24 4.65
C GLY A 186 -15.29 1.99 3.92
N TYR A 187 -16.18 1.28 3.23
CA TYR A 187 -15.81 0.12 2.41
C TYR A 187 -16.02 0.41 0.93
N GLY A 188 -15.17 -0.18 0.08
CA GLY A 188 -15.19 -0.04 -1.38
C GLY A 188 -14.85 1.36 -1.90
N THR A 189 -14.62 2.33 -1.01
CA THR A 189 -14.27 3.70 -1.39
C THR A 189 -12.75 3.85 -1.38
N PRO A 190 -12.13 4.34 -2.47
CA PRO A 190 -10.74 4.77 -2.49
C PRO A 190 -10.46 5.84 -1.43
N ARG A 191 -9.36 5.69 -0.69
CA ARG A 191 -8.95 6.61 0.38
C ARG A 191 -7.47 6.92 0.29
N ARG A 192 -7.14 8.12 0.78
CA ARG A 192 -5.77 8.54 1.09
C ARG A 192 -5.57 8.40 2.57
N VAL A 193 -4.59 7.61 2.98
CA VAL A 193 -4.29 7.38 4.39
C VAL A 193 -2.83 7.70 4.63
N ILE A 194 -2.57 8.64 5.53
CA ILE A 194 -1.21 9.08 5.88
C ILE A 194 -1.09 9.01 7.40
N ALA A 195 -0.02 8.42 7.92
CA ALA A 195 0.28 8.42 9.34
C ALA A 195 1.66 9.05 9.58
N THR A 196 1.77 9.89 10.60
CA THR A 196 3.03 10.52 10.99
C THR A 196 3.36 10.25 12.44
N VAL A 197 4.66 10.14 12.74
CA VAL A 197 5.21 10.09 14.10
C VAL A 197 6.27 11.17 14.20
N LYS A 198 6.08 12.10 15.13
CA LYS A 198 7.05 13.15 15.45
C LYS A 198 8.07 12.64 16.46
N ALA A 199 9.23 13.30 16.56
CA ALA A 199 10.32 12.89 17.45
C ALA A 199 9.95 12.79 18.94
N ASP A 200 8.92 13.53 19.38
CA ASP A 200 8.36 13.46 20.74
C ASP A 200 7.40 12.27 20.95
N GLY A 201 7.19 11.45 19.92
CA GLY A 201 6.28 10.31 19.91
C GLY A 201 4.84 10.65 19.52
N THR A 202 4.52 11.91 19.21
CA THR A 202 3.17 12.28 18.77
C THR A 202 2.84 11.61 17.45
N MET A 203 1.78 10.82 17.45
CA MET A 203 1.24 10.09 16.32
C MET A 203 -0.05 10.73 15.85
N THR A 204 -0.20 10.88 14.54
CA THR A 204 -1.41 11.40 13.89
C THR A 204 -1.71 10.56 12.66
N ILE A 205 -2.98 10.21 12.44
CA ILE A 205 -3.44 9.67 11.16
C ILE A 205 -4.28 10.73 10.44
N TYR A 206 -4.12 10.79 9.12
CA TYR A 206 -4.87 11.65 8.21
C TYR A 206 -5.60 10.73 7.24
N VAL A 207 -6.92 10.92 7.12
CA VAL A 207 -7.72 10.26 6.08
C VAL A 207 -8.31 11.36 5.22
N ASP A 208 -8.05 11.30 3.91
CA ASP A 208 -8.54 12.30 2.96
C ASP A 208 -8.18 13.75 3.35
N GLY A 209 -6.97 13.96 3.86
CA GLY A 209 -6.45 15.24 4.32
C GLY A 209 -6.96 15.68 5.71
N VAL A 210 -7.85 14.92 6.35
CA VAL A 210 -8.41 15.25 7.67
C VAL A 210 -7.64 14.53 8.78
N ALA A 211 -7.05 15.29 9.69
CA ALA A 211 -6.32 14.76 10.83
C ALA A 211 -7.25 14.19 11.91
N SER A 212 -6.88 13.04 12.49
CA SER A 212 -7.43 12.56 13.75
C SER A 212 -6.94 13.39 14.94
N ALA A 213 -7.51 13.16 16.12
CA ALA A 213 -6.84 13.54 17.36
C ALA A 213 -5.53 12.74 17.52
N THR A 214 -4.59 13.29 18.30
CA THR A 214 -3.23 12.75 18.42
C THR A 214 -3.09 11.83 19.64
N VAL A 215 -2.12 10.91 19.58
CA VAL A 215 -1.72 10.04 20.70
C VAL A 215 -0.20 10.01 20.76
N THR A 216 0.38 9.97 21.96
CA THR A 216 1.85 9.98 22.12
C THR A 216 2.37 8.60 22.48
N SER A 217 3.25 8.05 21.63
CA SER A 217 4.00 6.82 21.87
C SER A 217 5.50 7.13 21.77
N ALA A 218 6.18 7.25 22.91
CA ALA A 218 7.59 7.63 22.95
C ALA A 218 8.52 6.42 22.69
N GLY A 219 9.75 6.69 22.24
CA GLY A 219 10.77 5.69 21.95
C GLY A 219 11.22 5.72 20.49
N THR A 220 12.15 4.85 20.13
CA THR A 220 12.73 4.79 18.77
C THR A 220 12.31 3.53 18.03
N PHE A 221 12.15 3.65 16.72
CA PHE A 221 12.02 2.50 15.82
C PHE A 221 13.29 1.66 15.83
N ALA A 222 13.12 0.34 15.66
CA ALA A 222 14.27 -0.54 15.50
C ALA A 222 14.93 -0.28 14.13
N ALA A 223 16.25 -0.40 14.07
CA ALA A 223 16.98 -0.18 12.82
C ALA A 223 16.72 -1.24 11.75
N THR A 224 16.36 -2.45 12.18
CA THR A 224 16.00 -3.57 11.31
C THR A 224 14.78 -4.30 11.83
N GLY A 225 14.04 -4.88 10.89
CA GLY A 225 12.87 -5.69 11.16
C GLY A 225 12.33 -6.26 9.87
N ASP A 226 11.10 -6.72 9.88
CA ASP A 226 10.42 -7.14 8.67
C ASP A 226 9.28 -6.19 8.36
N LEU A 227 9.21 -5.81 7.08
CA LEU A 227 8.12 -5.03 6.56
C LEU A 227 7.17 -5.96 5.81
N VAL A 228 5.87 -5.85 6.08
CA VAL A 228 4.82 -6.58 5.38
C VAL A 228 3.75 -5.61 4.90
N VAL A 229 3.37 -5.73 3.63
CA VAL A 229 2.22 -5.05 3.04
C VAL A 229 1.10 -6.07 2.87
N GLY A 230 -0.11 -5.71 3.32
CA GLY A 230 -1.30 -6.54 3.22
C GLY A 230 -1.50 -7.57 4.35
N GLY A 231 -0.66 -7.57 5.38
CA GLY A 231 -0.82 -8.45 6.53
C GLY A 231 0.09 -8.07 7.70
N SER A 232 -0.13 -8.68 8.86
CA SER A 232 0.81 -8.56 9.97
C SER A 232 1.94 -9.58 9.82
N ARG A 233 3.10 -9.25 10.40
CA ARG A 233 4.06 -10.27 10.80
C ARG A 233 4.06 -10.39 12.31
N ASP A 234 3.29 -11.33 12.83
CA ASP A 234 3.46 -11.83 14.19
C ASP A 234 4.39 -13.06 14.16
N ALA A 235 5.35 -13.14 15.09
CA ALA A 235 6.32 -14.25 15.14
C ALA A 235 5.67 -15.61 15.45
N SER A 236 4.42 -15.61 15.92
CA SER A 236 3.65 -16.82 16.21
C SER A 236 2.79 -17.28 15.03
N ILE A 237 2.18 -16.38 14.25
CA ILE A 237 1.29 -16.65 13.10
C ILE A 237 1.29 -15.41 12.17
N PHE A 238 1.38 -15.56 10.85
CA PHE A 238 0.93 -14.46 9.96
C PHE A 238 -0.59 -14.31 10.12
N GLY A 239 -1.06 -13.11 10.43
CA GLY A 239 -2.46 -12.84 10.73
C GLY A 239 -2.89 -11.45 10.30
N HIS A 240 -4.15 -11.10 10.58
CA HIS A 240 -4.69 -9.77 10.32
C HIS A 240 -4.45 -9.29 8.88
N TYR A 241 -4.97 -10.06 7.92
CA TYR A 241 -4.78 -9.76 6.51
C TYR A 241 -5.63 -8.58 6.07
N PHE A 242 -5.06 -7.76 5.20
CA PHE A 242 -5.78 -6.69 4.54
C PHE A 242 -6.69 -7.27 3.46
N HIS A 243 -7.87 -6.67 3.33
CA HIS A 243 -8.80 -6.95 2.24
C HIS A 243 -9.12 -5.64 1.55
N GLY A 244 -8.93 -5.60 0.24
CA GLY A 244 -9.15 -4.42 -0.58
C GLY A 244 -8.05 -4.21 -1.62
N ALA A 245 -7.88 -2.98 -2.09
CA ALA A 245 -6.90 -2.65 -3.12
C ALA A 245 -5.91 -1.60 -2.63
N ILE A 246 -4.64 -1.76 -2.97
CA ILE A 246 -3.58 -0.77 -2.71
C ILE A 246 -3.03 -0.32 -4.06
N ALA A 247 -3.25 0.94 -4.40
CA ALA A 247 -2.69 1.54 -5.61
C ALA A 247 -1.25 2.02 -5.38
N GLU A 248 -1.00 2.60 -4.21
CA GLU A 248 0.32 3.11 -3.85
C GLU A 248 0.52 3.02 -2.34
N ILE A 249 1.74 2.69 -1.93
CA ILE A 249 2.14 2.71 -0.53
C ILE A 249 3.61 3.08 -0.39
N GLY A 250 3.95 3.85 0.63
CA GLY A 250 5.33 4.23 0.89
C GLY A 250 5.60 4.61 2.33
N ILE A 251 6.89 4.66 2.64
CA ILE A 251 7.43 4.83 3.98
C ILE A 251 8.66 5.71 3.95
N ALA A 252 8.66 6.74 4.79
CA ALA A 252 9.75 7.65 5.02
C ALA A 252 10.13 7.67 6.51
N THR A 253 11.43 7.72 6.80
CA THR A 253 11.95 7.83 8.17
C THR A 253 11.80 9.24 8.75
N GLY A 254 11.50 10.23 7.90
CA GLY A 254 11.25 11.61 8.30
C GLY A 254 9.84 11.83 8.87
N TYR A 255 9.73 12.77 9.81
CA TYR A 255 8.45 13.37 10.16
C TYR A 255 8.14 14.45 9.14
N HIS A 256 6.92 14.42 8.61
CA HIS A 256 6.40 15.45 7.72
C HIS A 256 5.26 16.17 8.42
N ASP A 257 5.31 17.50 8.41
CA ASP A 257 4.32 18.35 9.07
C ASP A 257 3.00 18.42 8.30
N ALA A 258 2.02 19.11 8.87
CA ALA A 258 0.69 19.22 8.27
C ALA A 258 0.70 19.84 6.85
N ALA A 259 1.63 20.76 6.57
CA ALA A 259 1.76 21.36 5.25
C ALA A 259 2.28 20.33 4.23
N THR A 260 3.30 19.58 4.60
CA THR A 260 3.87 18.53 3.74
C THR A 260 2.88 17.36 3.55
N VAL A 261 2.15 16.98 4.60
CA VAL A 261 1.07 16.00 4.53
C VAL A 261 -0.04 16.46 3.57
N ALA A 262 -0.42 17.74 3.58
CA ALA A 262 -1.43 18.27 2.65
C ALA A 262 -0.96 18.22 1.18
N LEU A 263 0.33 18.46 0.92
CA LEU A 263 0.92 18.29 -0.42
C LEU A 263 0.88 16.81 -0.84
N LEU A 264 1.22 15.89 0.07
CA LEU A 264 1.21 14.45 -0.22
C LEU A 264 -0.22 13.93 -0.45
N ASP A 265 -1.18 14.39 0.34
CA ASP A 265 -2.61 14.09 0.15
C ASP A 265 -3.11 14.59 -1.21
N SER A 266 -2.71 15.80 -1.61
CA SER A 266 -3.06 16.37 -2.92
C SER A 266 -2.42 15.61 -4.08
N TYR A 267 -1.17 15.18 -3.91
CA TYR A 267 -0.48 14.31 -4.86
C TYR A 267 -1.23 12.99 -5.08
N LEU A 268 -1.53 12.27 -3.99
CA LEU A 268 -2.24 10.99 -4.06
C LEU A 268 -3.63 11.17 -4.68
N LYS A 269 -4.33 12.26 -4.33
CA LYS A 269 -5.64 12.61 -4.89
C LYS A 269 -5.57 12.76 -6.41
N SER A 270 -4.63 13.58 -6.87
CA SER A 270 -4.47 13.89 -8.29
C SER A 270 -4.03 12.67 -9.09
N LYS A 271 -3.12 11.87 -8.55
CA LYS A 271 -2.56 10.69 -9.25
C LYS A 271 -3.59 9.59 -9.46
N TRP A 272 -4.44 9.36 -8.46
CA TRP A 272 -5.36 8.22 -8.45
C TRP A 272 -6.82 8.60 -8.66
N GLY A 273 -7.10 9.84 -9.08
CA GLY A 273 -8.44 10.28 -9.48
C GLY A 273 -9.48 10.25 -8.36
N MET A 274 -9.10 10.71 -7.16
CA MET A 274 -9.97 10.77 -5.97
C MET A 274 -10.51 12.18 -5.66
#